data_AF-A0A527ZI46-F1
#
_entry.id   AF-A0A527ZI46-F1
#
_cell.length_a   1.000
_cell.length_b   1.000
_cell.length_c   1.000
_cell.angle_alpha   90.00
_cell.angle_beta   90.00
_cell.angle_gamma   90.00
#
_symmetry.space_group_name_H-M   'P 1'
#
loop_
_entity.id
_entity.type
_entity.pdbx_description
1 polymer ?
#
loop_
_entity_poly.entity_id
_entity_poly.type
_entity_poly.pdbx_seq_one_letter_code
_entity_poly.pdbx_strand_id
1 'polypeptide(L)'
;MTLFRNVVFIAAIAGLVAGVVLACMQAYATVPLILKAEVYEQAGGGHTHDHGLAPAAPGGNAMSSAVPAEAATAEEEGWAPADGFERFAFNVVANVVTGIGFALTLVAASEFAGGIGNWRQGLFWGFAGFAVFTLAPN
;
A
#
# COMPACT_ATOMS: atom_id res chain seq x y z
N MET A 1 22.77 6.35 24.35
CA MET A 1 22.58 4.91 24.00
C MET A 1 21.27 4.33 24.52
N THR A 2 20.83 4.65 25.75
CA THR A 2 19.57 4.15 26.32
C THR A 2 18.33 4.70 25.60
N LEU A 3 18.29 6.00 25.30
CA LEU A 3 17.13 6.63 24.65
C LEU A 3 16.87 6.08 23.24
N PHE A 4 17.89 6.06 22.38
CA PHE A 4 17.79 5.48 21.02
C PHE A 4 17.30 4.03 21.05
N ARG A 5 17.85 3.20 21.95
CA ARG A 5 17.42 1.82 22.12
C ARG A 5 15.94 1.73 22.50
N ASN A 6 15.50 2.54 23.45
CA ASN A 6 14.11 2.53 23.90
C ASN A 6 13.15 2.95 22.77
N VAL A 7 13.50 3.99 22.01
CA VAL A 7 12.72 4.44 20.85
C VAL A 7 12.55 3.30 19.84
N VAL A 8 13.65 2.64 19.47
CA VAL A 8 13.62 1.54 18.50
C VAL A 8 12.82 0.35 19.01
N PHE A 9 12.99 -0.06 20.27
CA PHE A 9 12.24 -1.20 20.83
C PHE A 9 10.74 -0.91 20.96
N ILE A 10 10.36 0.28 21.45
CA ILE A 10 8.95 0.65 21.58
C ILE A 10 8.30 0.71 20.20
N ALA A 11 8.96 1.35 19.23
CA ALA A 11 8.45 1.42 17.86
C ALA A 11 8.37 0.04 17.19
N ALA A 12 9.33 -0.85 17.42
CA ALA A 12 9.30 -2.21 16.89
C ALA A 12 8.10 -3.01 17.41
N ILE A 13 7.82 -2.94 18.72
CA ILE A 13 6.68 -3.64 19.32
C ILE A 13 5.36 -3.02 18.86
N ALA A 14 5.24 -1.69 18.93
CA ALA A 14 4.03 -0.99 18.51
C ALA A 14 3.73 -1.23 17.03
N GLY A 15 4.76 -1.14 16.18
CA GLY A 15 4.66 -1.37 14.74
C GLY A 15 4.34 -2.82 14.38
N LEU A 16 4.89 -3.80 15.09
CA LEU A 16 4.53 -5.21 14.92
C LEU A 16 3.06 -5.43 15.24
N VAL A 17 2.58 -4.96 16.38
CA VAL A 17 1.18 -5.12 16.79
C VAL A 17 0.25 -4.43 15.78
N ALA A 18 0.55 -3.18 15.42
CA ALA A 18 -0.24 -2.43 14.46
C ALA A 18 -0.26 -3.10 13.07
N GLY A 19 0.89 -3.57 12.59
CA GLY A 19 1.02 -4.25 11.31
C GLY A 19 0.26 -5.56 11.24
N VAL A 20 0.33 -6.38 12.29
CA VAL A 20 -0.44 -7.64 12.37
C VAL A 20 -1.94 -7.35 12.41
N VAL A 21 -2.38 -6.38 13.22
CA VAL A 21 -3.80 -6.00 13.28
C VAL A 21 -4.29 -5.53 11.91
N LEU A 22 -3.51 -4.69 11.22
CA LEU A 22 -3.86 -4.20 9.88
C LEU A 22 -3.93 -5.32 8.85
N ALA A 23 -2.97 -6.26 8.87
CA ALA A 23 -2.97 -7.42 7.99
C ALA A 23 -4.21 -8.30 8.22
N CYS A 24 -4.60 -8.53 9.48
CA CYS A 24 -5.85 -9.23 9.80
C CYS A 24 -7.08 -8.48 9.26
N MET A 25 -7.16 -7.17 9.44
CA MET A 25 -8.25 -6.37 8.88
C MET A 25 -8.31 -6.47 7.35
N GLN A 26 -7.16 -6.42 6.68
CA GLN A 26 -7.08 -6.58 5.22
C GLN A 26 -7.49 -7.98 4.77
N ALA A 27 -7.16 -9.03 5.52
CA ALA A 27 -7.55 -10.41 5.21
C ALA A 27 -9.08 -10.59 5.19
N TYR A 28 -9.82 -9.87 6.04
CA TYR A 28 -11.29 -9.96 6.10
C TYR A 28 -12.03 -8.90 5.27
N ALA A 29 -11.41 -7.76 4.98
CA ALA A 29 -12.04 -6.67 4.24
C ALA A 29 -11.52 -6.55 2.80
N THR A 30 -10.22 -6.29 2.63
CA THR A 30 -9.62 -5.93 1.34
C THR A 30 -9.45 -7.14 0.43
N VAL A 31 -8.90 -8.25 0.94
CA VAL A 31 -8.63 -9.47 0.17
C VAL A 31 -9.89 -10.03 -0.52
N PRO A 32 -11.05 -10.18 0.14
CA PRO A 32 -12.24 -10.69 -0.55
C PRO A 32 -12.80 -9.74 -1.60
N LEU A 33 -12.52 -8.43 -1.52
CA LEU A 33 -12.90 -7.47 -2.56
C LEU A 33 -12.00 -7.62 -3.79
N ILE A 34 -10.69 -7.82 -3.59
CA ILE A 34 -9.73 -8.07 -4.68
C ILE A 34 -10.10 -9.34 -5.44
N LEU A 35 -10.33 -10.45 -4.73
CA LEU A 35 -10.72 -11.72 -5.35
C LEU A 35 -12.03 -11.62 -6.14
N LYS A 36 -12.99 -10.80 -5.68
CA LYS A 36 -14.22 -10.54 -6.44
C LYS A 36 -13.94 -9.73 -7.70
N ALA A 37 -13.05 -8.72 -7.63
CA ALA A 37 -12.67 -7.89 -8.77
C ALA A 37 -11.98 -8.73 -9.86
N GLU A 38 -11.04 -9.61 -9.47
CA GLU A 38 -10.33 -10.52 -10.39
C GLU A 38 -11.32 -11.38 -11.21
N VAL A 39 -12.39 -11.89 -10.58
CA VAL A 39 -13.44 -12.67 -11.28
C VAL A 39 -14.13 -11.84 -12.36
N TYR A 40 -14.39 -10.54 -12.11
CA TYR A 40 -15.03 -9.67 -13.09
C TYR A 40 -14.09 -9.26 -14.22
N GLU A 41 -12.80 -9.04 -13.94
CA GLU A 41 -11.79 -8.74 -14.96
C GLU A 41 -11.53 -9.94 -15.88
N GLN A 42 -11.48 -11.14 -15.29
CA GLN A 42 -11.27 -12.38 -16.02
C GLN A 42 -12.50 -12.76 -16.86
N ALA A 43 -13.71 -12.47 -16.39
CA ALA A 43 -14.96 -12.70 -17.14
C ALA A 43 -15.26 -11.61 -18.18
N GLY A 44 -14.77 -10.39 -17.98
CA GLY A 44 -14.98 -9.23 -18.85
C GLY A 44 -14.03 -9.14 -20.05
N GLY A 45 -13.04 -10.04 -20.15
CA GLY A 45 -12.04 -10.00 -21.21
C GLY A 45 -11.14 -8.77 -21.09
N GLY A 46 -10.36 -8.70 -20.00
CA GLY A 46 -9.18 -7.83 -19.83
C GLY A 46 -9.28 -6.46 -20.49
N HIS A 47 -9.85 -5.48 -19.78
CA HIS A 47 -9.73 -4.09 -20.20
C HIS A 47 -8.26 -3.67 -20.07
N THR A 48 -7.52 -3.74 -21.17
CA THR A 48 -6.21 -3.12 -21.30
C THR A 48 -6.40 -1.61 -21.13
N HIS A 49 -5.86 -1.07 -20.05
CA HIS A 49 -5.78 0.37 -19.87
C HIS A 49 -4.72 0.91 -20.82
N ASP A 50 -5.15 1.27 -22.03
CA ASP A 50 -4.37 2.10 -22.96
C ASP A 50 -4.12 3.46 -22.30
N HIS A 51 -3.02 3.58 -21.57
CA HIS A 51 -2.46 4.87 -21.18
C HIS A 51 -1.66 5.45 -22.36
N GLY A 52 -2.37 5.68 -23.46
CA GLY A 52 -1.91 6.50 -24.56
C GLY A 52 -1.74 7.94 -24.08
N LEU A 53 -0.54 8.26 -23.58
CA LEU A 53 -0.06 9.63 -23.48
C LEU A 53 -0.11 10.23 -24.88
N ALA A 54 -1.08 11.10 -25.11
CA ALA A 54 -1.05 12.01 -26.25
C ALA A 54 -0.04 13.14 -25.96
N PRO A 55 0.92 13.40 -26.86
CA PRO A 55 1.32 14.76 -27.18
C PRO A 55 0.49 15.24 -28.38
N ALA A 56 0.10 16.51 -28.30
CA ALA A 56 -0.74 17.20 -29.25
C ALA A 56 -0.12 17.39 -30.64
N ALA A 57 -0.92 17.08 -31.67
CA ALA A 57 -1.07 17.71 -33.00
C ALA A 57 0.14 17.76 -33.98
N PRO A 58 -0.06 17.97 -35.32
CA PRO A 58 -1.32 18.26 -36.02
C PRO A 58 -1.59 17.39 -37.29
N GLY A 59 -2.87 17.16 -37.55
CA GLY A 59 -3.37 17.06 -38.92
C GLY A 59 -3.71 15.67 -39.44
N GLY A 60 -4.98 15.52 -39.81
CA GLY A 60 -5.33 14.87 -41.08
C GLY A 60 -5.58 13.36 -41.06
N ASN A 61 -6.87 13.04 -41.07
CA ASN A 61 -7.49 11.97 -41.84
C ASN A 61 -7.45 10.55 -41.25
N ALA A 62 -8.60 10.19 -40.69
CA ALA A 62 -9.07 8.82 -40.60
C ALA A 62 -8.98 8.12 -41.96
N MET A 63 -8.32 6.96 -42.00
CA MET A 63 -8.62 5.87 -42.94
C MET A 63 -8.16 4.57 -42.27
N SER A 64 -9.14 3.68 -42.09
CA SER A 64 -9.00 2.30 -41.65
C SER A 64 -7.88 1.57 -42.42
N SER A 65 -6.92 1.00 -41.71
CA SER A 65 -6.05 -0.04 -42.25
C SER A 65 -5.99 -1.21 -41.27
N ALA A 66 -6.61 -2.31 -41.68
CA ALA A 66 -6.28 -3.63 -41.17
C ALA A 66 -4.78 -3.88 -41.41
N VAL A 67 -4.02 -4.12 -40.36
CA VAL A 67 -2.61 -4.53 -40.39
C VAL A 67 -2.38 -5.48 -39.20
N PRO A 68 -1.38 -6.37 -39.30
CA PRO A 68 -1.51 -7.81 -39.22
C PRO A 68 -1.46 -8.30 -37.79
N ALA A 69 -1.72 -9.59 -37.59
CA ALA A 69 -1.44 -10.30 -36.35
C ALA A 69 0.06 -10.22 -36.02
N GLU A 70 0.47 -9.13 -35.37
CA GLU A 70 1.77 -9.01 -34.73
C GLU A 70 1.65 -9.73 -33.39
N ALA A 71 2.50 -10.73 -33.20
CA ALA A 71 2.53 -11.59 -32.03
C ALA A 71 2.43 -10.76 -30.74
N ALA A 72 1.49 -11.15 -29.87
CA ALA A 72 1.39 -10.69 -28.51
C ALA A 72 2.78 -10.80 -27.84
N THR A 73 3.51 -9.69 -27.79
CA THR A 73 4.58 -9.54 -26.83
C THR A 73 3.88 -9.52 -25.49
N ALA A 74 3.95 -10.65 -24.78
CA ALA A 74 3.48 -10.75 -23.41
C ALA A 74 3.96 -9.50 -22.67
N GLU A 75 3.01 -8.69 -22.21
CA GLU A 75 3.32 -7.73 -21.17
C GLU A 75 4.02 -8.53 -20.09
N GLU A 76 5.27 -8.17 -19.80
CA GLU A 76 6.07 -8.87 -18.81
C GLU A 76 5.37 -8.62 -17.47
N GLU A 77 4.46 -9.52 -17.07
CA GLU A 77 3.75 -9.47 -15.80
C GLU A 77 4.81 -9.31 -14.72
N GLY A 78 4.89 -8.10 -14.16
CA GLY A 78 5.82 -7.79 -13.08
C GLY A 78 5.58 -8.77 -11.94
N TRP A 79 6.66 -9.30 -11.36
CA TRP A 79 6.58 -10.32 -10.32
C TRP A 79 5.55 -9.96 -9.24
N ALA A 80 4.60 -10.87 -9.00
CA ALA A 80 3.62 -10.79 -7.94
C ALA A 80 3.72 -12.04 -7.04
N PRO A 81 3.46 -11.91 -5.73
CA PRO A 81 3.34 -13.07 -4.83
C PRO A 81 2.27 -14.03 -5.34
N ALA A 82 2.53 -15.34 -5.31
CA ALA A 82 1.52 -16.33 -5.68
C ALA A 82 0.33 -16.31 -4.70
N ASP A 83 -0.84 -16.74 -5.21
CA ASP A 83 -2.06 -16.80 -4.42
C ASP A 83 -1.95 -17.70 -3.18
N GLY A 84 -2.82 -17.41 -2.21
CA GLY A 84 -2.90 -18.16 -0.95
C GLY A 84 -1.86 -17.70 0.06
N PHE A 85 -0.96 -18.61 0.46
CA PHE A 85 -0.07 -18.38 1.60
C PHE A 85 1.03 -17.34 1.30
N GLU A 86 1.60 -17.35 0.10
CA GLU A 86 2.69 -16.44 -0.27
C GLU A 86 2.21 -14.98 -0.23
N ARG A 87 1.10 -14.67 -0.90
CA ARG A 87 0.44 -13.35 -0.83
C ARG A 87 0.11 -12.92 0.60
N PHE A 88 -0.40 -13.83 1.44
CA PHE A 88 -0.69 -13.53 2.84
C PHE A 88 0.57 -13.20 3.63
N ALA A 89 1.63 -14.02 3.52
CA ALA A 89 2.88 -13.83 4.23
C ALA A 89 3.56 -12.51 3.84
N PHE A 90 3.65 -12.21 2.54
CA PHE A 90 4.22 -10.94 2.08
C PHE A 90 3.37 -9.75 2.51
N ASN A 91 2.03 -9.86 2.51
CA ASN A 91 1.16 -8.82 3.02
C ASN A 91 1.41 -8.54 4.52
N VAL A 92 1.50 -9.59 5.35
CA VAL A 92 1.79 -9.45 6.78
C VAL A 92 3.15 -8.79 7.00
N VAL A 93 4.19 -9.25 6.31
CA VAL A 93 5.54 -8.69 6.42
C VAL A 93 5.55 -7.22 5.98
N ALA A 94 4.92 -6.90 4.85
CA ALA A 94 4.83 -5.53 4.35
C ALA A 94 4.12 -4.60 5.36
N ASN A 95 3.01 -5.05 5.95
CA ASN A 95 2.30 -4.29 6.96
C ASN A 95 3.11 -4.13 8.26
N VAL A 96 3.85 -5.15 8.70
CA VAL A 96 4.72 -5.05 9.88
C VAL A 96 5.86 -4.07 9.64
N VAL A 97 6.56 -4.16 8.51
CA VAL A 97 7.66 -3.24 8.18
C VAL A 97 7.14 -1.79 8.10
N THR A 98 6.01 -1.59 7.42
CA THR A 98 5.36 -0.28 7.32
C THR A 98 4.94 0.23 8.70
N GLY A 99 4.34 -0.62 9.52
CA GLY A 99 3.91 -0.29 10.88
C GLY A 99 5.09 0.12 11.78
N ILE A 100 6.22 -0.58 11.70
CA ILE A 100 7.44 -0.23 12.43
C ILE A 100 8.00 1.12 11.96
N GLY A 101 8.07 1.34 10.64
CA GLY A 101 8.51 2.61 10.07
C GLY A 101 7.64 3.78 10.56
N PHE A 102 6.32 3.62 10.51
CA PHE A 102 5.37 4.62 10.98
C PHE A 102 5.49 4.89 12.48
N ALA A 103 5.62 3.83 13.29
CA ALA A 103 5.81 3.95 14.73
C ALA A 103 7.13 4.68 15.06
N LEU A 104 8.21 4.42 14.33
CA LEU A 104 9.48 5.14 14.50
C LEU A 104 9.30 6.64 14.21
N THR A 105 8.62 7.00 13.13
CA THR A 105 8.34 8.40 12.80
C THR A 105 7.53 9.09 13.90
N LEU A 106 6.46 8.45 14.41
CA LEU A 106 5.66 9.01 15.49
C LEU A 106 6.42 9.15 16.81
N VAL A 107 7.17 8.13 17.21
CA VAL A 107 7.96 8.19 18.45
C VAL A 107 9.03 9.27 18.33
N ALA A 108 9.76 9.33 17.22
CA ALA A 108 10.76 10.38 16.98
C ALA A 108 10.13 11.79 17.02
N ALA A 109 9.01 12.00 16.34
CA ALA A 109 8.27 13.26 16.38
C ALA A 109 7.81 13.61 17.81
N SER A 110 7.37 12.62 18.58
CA SER A 110 6.90 12.82 19.95
C SER A 110 8.03 13.27 20.89
N GLU A 111 9.24 12.74 20.73
CA GLU A 111 10.41 13.13 21.54
C GLU A 111 10.75 14.62 21.34
N PHE A 112 10.63 15.15 20.11
CA PHE A 112 10.82 16.59 19.85
C PHE A 112 9.75 17.47 20.51
N ALA A 113 8.57 16.92 20.79
CA ALA A 113 7.44 17.60 21.42
C ALA A 113 7.35 17.37 22.94
N GLY A 114 8.39 16.79 23.56
CA GLY A 114 8.45 16.54 25.01
C GLY A 114 8.16 15.10 25.44
N GLY A 115 8.05 14.16 24.49
CA GLY A 115 7.92 12.72 24.72
C GLY A 115 6.50 12.24 25.05
N ILE A 116 6.36 10.92 25.23
CA ILE A 116 5.11 10.26 25.61
C ILE A 116 5.23 9.77 27.06
N GLY A 117 4.62 10.51 28.00
CA GLY A 117 4.65 10.20 29.42
C GLY A 117 3.53 9.29 29.92
N ASN A 118 2.44 9.12 29.16
CA ASN A 118 1.32 8.25 29.52
C ASN A 118 0.59 7.68 28.30
N TRP A 119 -0.26 6.66 28.52
CA TRP A 119 -1.00 5.97 27.45
C TRP A 119 -1.98 6.88 26.70
N ARG A 120 -2.54 7.92 27.35
CA ARG A 120 -3.46 8.88 26.71
C ARG A 120 -2.72 9.75 25.70
N GLN A 121 -1.51 10.21 26.04
CA GLN A 121 -0.65 10.94 25.10
C GLN A 121 -0.28 10.07 23.91
N GLY A 122 0.01 8.78 24.13
CA GLY A 122 0.22 7.83 23.03
C GLY A 122 -0.99 7.73 22.10
N LEU A 123 -2.20 7.69 22.67
CA LEU A 123 -3.44 7.66 21.89
C LEU A 123 -3.66 8.96 21.09
N PHE A 124 -3.38 10.12 21.69
CA PHE A 124 -3.41 11.41 20.98
C PHE A 124 -2.40 11.46 19.83
N TRP A 125 -1.17 10.99 20.04
CA TRP A 125 -0.17 10.89 18.98
C TRP A 125 -0.61 9.95 17.84
N GLY A 126 -1.23 8.82 18.19
CA GLY A 126 -1.80 7.90 17.21
C GLY A 126 -2.91 8.55 16.37
N PHE A 127 -3.88 9.20 17.03
CA PHE A 127 -4.96 9.90 16.32
C PHE A 127 -4.46 11.11 15.52
N ALA A 128 -3.49 11.86 16.04
CA ALA A 128 -2.87 12.97 15.31
C ALA A 128 -2.15 12.45 14.06
N GLY A 129 -1.38 11.37 14.18
CA GLY A 129 -0.77 10.69 13.04
C GLY A 129 -1.81 10.26 12.01
N PHE A 130 -2.86 9.57 12.43
CA PHE A 130 -3.95 9.18 11.54
C PHE A 130 -4.62 10.39 10.86
N ALA A 131 -4.89 11.46 11.61
CA ALA A 131 -5.50 12.67 11.05
C ALA A 131 -4.61 13.32 9.98
N VAL A 132 -3.30 13.42 10.25
CA VAL A 132 -2.32 14.02 9.33
C VAL A 132 -2.10 13.18 8.09
N PHE A 133 -1.90 11.87 8.24
CA PHE A 133 -1.52 10.99 7.14
C PHE A 133 -2.71 10.35 6.40
N THR A 134 -3.92 10.41 6.96
CA THR A 134 -5.10 9.73 6.39
C THR A 134 -6.29 10.66 6.17
N LEU A 135 -6.57 11.61 7.08
CA LEU A 135 -7.77 12.48 6.99
C LEU A 135 -7.53 13.84 6.33
N ALA A 136 -6.28 14.23 6.08
CA ALA A 136 -5.96 15.47 5.40
C ALA A 136 -5.57 15.20 3.93
N PRO A 137 -6.53 14.90 3.02
CA PRO A 137 -6.23 14.76 1.61
C PRO A 137 -5.85 16.13 1.04
N ASN A 138 -4.77 16.15 0.27
CA ASN A 138 -4.26 17.30 -0.48
C ASN A 138 -4.05 16.92 -1.95
#